data_AF-A0A059AN40-F1
#
_entry.id   AF-A0A059AN40-F1
#
_cell.length_a   1.000
_cell.length_b   1.000
_cell.length_c   1.000
_cell.angle_alpha   90.00
_cell.angle_beta   90.00
_cell.angle_gamma   90.00
#
_symmetry.space_group_name_H-M   'P 1'
#
loop_
_entity.id
_entity.type
_entity.pdbx_description
1 polymer ?
#
loop_
_entity_poly.entity_id
_entity_poly.type
_entity_poly.pdbx_seq_one_letter_code
_entity_poly.pdbx_strand_id
1 'polypeptide(L)'
;MEHTKNVRDWKEVFDCTVQEPMPVAASPEDGEEAITEWINQWPEYPPGLRFDEFYKDQTSFIRLNHYPPCPVPHLALGLGRHKDSGALTILAQDDVEGLQVKKKSDGEWIVVKPIPDAFIINVGSIMQVWSNDIYESVEHRVMVNSKKERFSIPFFFNPSHYTMVQPLKELTDEHNPPKYRAYKWGKFLVNRARSNLKKLDVENLQIYHFRL
;
A
#
# COMPACT_ATOMS: atom_id res chain seq x y z
N MET A 1 24.16 -6.46 -9.18
CA MET A 1 24.46 -5.12 -8.66
C MET A 1 23.45 -4.15 -9.25
N GLU A 2 22.63 -3.52 -8.42
CA GLU A 2 21.62 -2.55 -8.87
C GLU A 2 22.29 -1.17 -8.96
N HIS A 3 22.55 -0.70 -10.18
CA HIS A 3 23.32 0.52 -10.45
C HIS A 3 22.50 1.82 -10.37
N THR A 4 21.27 1.78 -9.84
CA THR A 4 20.31 2.89 -9.97
C THR A 4 19.64 3.23 -8.65
N LYS A 5 20.44 3.67 -7.65
CA LYS A 5 19.91 4.22 -6.39
C LYS A 5 19.20 5.58 -6.56
N ASN A 6 19.19 6.18 -7.76
CA ASN A 6 18.77 7.57 -7.99
C ASN A 6 17.86 7.84 -9.20
N VAL A 7 17.16 6.83 -9.73
CA VAL A 7 16.23 7.02 -10.86
C VAL A 7 14.88 7.52 -10.33
N ARG A 8 14.34 8.58 -10.94
CA ARG A 8 12.96 9.03 -10.67
C ARG A 8 11.99 8.12 -11.40
N ASP A 9 10.92 7.74 -10.73
CA ASP A 9 9.79 7.04 -11.33
C ASP A 9 9.15 7.90 -12.45
N TRP A 10 8.76 7.26 -13.55
CA TRP A 10 8.05 7.90 -14.66
C TRP A 10 6.55 7.95 -14.37
N LYS A 11 6.17 8.76 -13.38
CA LYS A 11 4.77 8.97 -12.99
C LYS A 11 4.56 10.29 -12.29
N GLU A 12 3.31 10.71 -12.31
CA GLU A 12 2.76 11.76 -11.46
C GLU A 12 1.94 11.10 -10.35
N VAL A 13 1.97 11.71 -9.16
CA VAL A 13 1.36 11.15 -7.95
C VAL A 13 0.60 12.23 -7.22
N PHE A 14 -0.63 11.91 -6.83
CA PHE A 14 -1.41 12.71 -5.90
C PHE A 14 -1.92 11.81 -4.77
N ASP A 15 -1.55 12.13 -3.53
CA ASP A 15 -2.00 11.41 -2.34
C ASP A 15 -3.16 12.16 -1.70
N CYS A 16 -4.22 11.42 -1.36
CA CYS A 16 -5.35 11.96 -0.62
C CYS A 16 -5.64 11.12 0.63
N THR A 17 -5.84 11.83 1.73
CA THR A 17 -6.40 11.31 2.97
C THR A 17 -7.78 11.93 3.13
N VAL A 18 -8.77 11.14 3.53
CA VAL A 18 -10.09 11.71 3.84
C VAL A 18 -10.01 12.37 5.21
N GLN A 19 -10.44 13.62 5.29
CA GLN A 19 -10.63 14.30 6.58
C GLN A 19 -11.92 13.77 7.20
N GLU A 20 -11.84 13.30 8.45
CA GLU A 20 -13.00 12.84 9.21
C GLU A 20 -13.11 13.62 10.52
N PRO A 21 -14.31 14.12 10.87
CA PRO A 21 -15.50 14.19 10.02
C PRO A 21 -15.33 15.18 8.84
N MET A 22 -16.06 14.95 7.75
CA MET A 22 -16.16 15.88 6.63
C MET A 22 -17.47 16.68 6.72
N PRO A 23 -17.42 18.01 6.89
CA PRO A 23 -18.62 18.83 6.89
C PRO A 23 -19.21 18.89 5.48
N VAL A 24 -20.52 18.65 5.36
CA VAL A 24 -21.27 18.73 4.11
C VAL A 24 -22.61 19.43 4.35
N ALA A 25 -23.26 19.88 3.27
CA ALA A 25 -24.60 20.46 3.38
C ALA A 25 -25.58 19.43 3.96
N ALA A 26 -26.37 19.85 4.95
CA ALA A 26 -27.38 18.99 5.58
C ALA A 26 -28.63 18.82 4.70
N SER A 27 -28.81 19.70 3.70
CA SER A 27 -29.99 19.77 2.85
C SER A 27 -29.62 20.14 1.42
N PRO A 28 -30.35 19.62 0.41
CA PRO A 28 -30.20 20.03 -0.98
C PRO A 28 -30.94 21.34 -1.31
N GLU A 29 -31.69 21.94 -0.36
CA GLU A 29 -32.50 23.14 -0.60
C GLU A 29 -31.66 24.43 -0.65
N ASP A 30 -31.93 25.29 -1.64
CA ASP A 30 -31.24 26.57 -1.83
C ASP A 30 -31.55 27.54 -0.68
N GLY A 31 -30.49 28.04 -0.02
CA GLY A 31 -30.59 29.04 1.06
C GLY A 31 -30.56 28.46 2.48
N GLU A 32 -30.46 27.14 2.62
CA GLU A 32 -30.27 26.49 3.91
C GLU A 32 -28.77 26.30 4.22
N GLU A 33 -28.25 26.98 5.25
CA GLU A 33 -26.82 26.94 5.62
C GLU A 33 -26.48 25.85 6.64
N ALA A 34 -27.41 24.93 6.93
CA ALA A 34 -27.18 23.85 7.89
C ALA A 34 -26.11 22.87 7.39
N ILE A 35 -25.15 22.53 8.25
CA ILE A 35 -24.06 21.60 7.98
C ILE A 35 -24.31 20.30 8.76
N THR A 36 -24.07 19.16 8.12
CA THR A 36 -23.97 17.85 8.77
C THR A 36 -22.57 17.28 8.59
N GLU A 37 -22.21 16.31 9.42
CA GLU A 37 -20.93 15.62 9.34
C GLU A 37 -21.09 14.27 8.65
N TRP A 38 -20.27 14.02 7.63
CA TRP A 38 -20.07 12.69 7.08
C TRP A 38 -18.84 12.07 7.72
N ILE A 39 -19.02 10.83 8.20
CA ILE A 39 -17.95 9.99 8.74
C ILE A 39 -17.85 8.81 7.78
N ASN A 40 -16.63 8.41 7.42
CA ASN A 40 -16.50 7.21 6.61
C ASN A 40 -17.05 6.02 7.40
N GLN A 41 -18.08 5.41 6.83
CA GLN A 41 -18.64 4.20 7.39
C GLN A 41 -17.70 3.06 7.04
N TRP A 42 -16.80 2.74 7.98
CA TRP A 42 -16.15 1.45 7.98
C TRP A 42 -17.25 0.39 8.16
N PRO A 43 -17.25 -0.69 7.38
CA PRO A 43 -18.22 -1.77 7.58
C PRO A 43 -18.19 -2.17 9.06
N GLU A 44 -19.37 -2.35 9.67
CA GLU A 44 -19.44 -2.87 11.03
C GLU A 44 -18.58 -4.13 11.09
N TYR A 45 -17.53 -4.07 11.91
CA TYR A 45 -16.58 -5.14 11.94
C TYR A 45 -17.28 -6.40 12.47
N PRO A 46 -17.22 -7.52 11.73
CA PRO A 46 -17.89 -8.72 12.18
C PRO A 46 -17.33 -9.14 13.55
N PRO A 47 -18.19 -9.48 14.53
CA PRO A 47 -17.74 -9.86 15.86
C PRO A 47 -16.75 -11.01 15.79
N GLY A 48 -15.55 -10.81 16.36
CA GLY A 48 -14.43 -11.76 16.31
C GLY A 48 -13.33 -11.39 15.31
N LEU A 49 -13.51 -10.35 14.48
CA LEU A 49 -12.42 -9.80 13.69
C LEU A 49 -11.47 -9.01 14.59
N ARG A 50 -10.34 -9.60 14.95
CA ARG A 50 -9.36 -9.01 15.87
C ARG A 50 -8.66 -7.74 15.36
N PHE A 51 -8.94 -7.36 14.11
CA PHE A 51 -8.25 -6.29 13.43
C PHE A 51 -8.78 -4.91 13.81
N ASP A 52 -9.98 -4.82 14.36
CA ASP A 52 -10.71 -3.56 14.62
C ASP A 52 -9.91 -2.62 15.51
N GLU A 53 -9.31 -3.15 16.58
CA GLU A 53 -8.45 -2.40 17.49
C GLU A 53 -7.22 -1.80 16.78
N PHE A 54 -6.71 -2.47 15.75
CA PHE A 54 -5.56 -1.97 14.99
C PHE A 54 -5.93 -0.85 14.03
N TYR A 55 -7.20 -0.67 13.68
CA TYR A 55 -7.64 0.34 12.70
C TYR A 55 -8.36 1.54 13.31
N LYS A 56 -8.50 1.59 14.64
CA LYS A 56 -8.85 2.85 15.32
C LYS A 56 -7.78 3.91 15.03
N ASP A 57 -8.17 5.07 14.51
CA ASP A 57 -7.25 6.13 14.08
C ASP A 57 -6.26 5.64 13.01
N GLN A 58 -6.75 4.84 12.06
CA GLN A 58 -6.00 4.28 10.94
C GLN A 58 -5.22 5.34 10.12
N THR A 59 -4.19 4.89 9.40
CA THR A 59 -3.30 5.74 8.58
C THR A 59 -3.35 5.40 7.08
N SER A 60 -4.48 4.87 6.66
CA SER A 60 -4.84 4.54 5.28
C SER A 60 -5.03 5.81 4.46
N PHE A 61 -4.74 5.68 3.17
CA PHE A 61 -4.85 6.78 2.22
C PHE A 61 -5.06 6.22 0.82
N ILE A 62 -5.56 7.07 -0.06
CA ILE A 62 -5.70 6.79 -1.48
C ILE A 62 -4.57 7.51 -2.21
N ARG A 63 -4.03 6.88 -3.24
CA ARG A 63 -3.08 7.51 -4.17
C ARG A 63 -3.63 7.44 -5.57
N LEU A 64 -3.56 8.54 -6.31
CA LEU A 64 -3.83 8.60 -7.73
C LEU A 64 -2.47 8.59 -8.44
N ASN A 65 -2.26 7.60 -9.30
CA ASN A 65 -1.07 7.55 -10.15
C ASN A 65 -1.47 7.78 -11.60
N HIS A 66 -0.76 8.69 -12.25
CA HIS A 66 -0.82 8.91 -13.69
C HIS A 66 0.56 8.59 -14.30
N TYR A 67 0.58 7.69 -15.28
CA TYR A 67 1.79 7.26 -15.97
C TYR A 67 1.72 7.72 -17.44
N PRO A 68 2.34 8.85 -17.80
CA PRO A 68 2.30 9.34 -19.17
C PRO A 68 3.10 8.42 -20.12
N PRO A 69 2.84 8.45 -21.44
CA PRO A 69 3.62 7.70 -22.42
C PRO A 69 5.11 8.04 -22.30
N CYS A 70 5.95 7.01 -22.22
CA CYS A 70 7.39 7.14 -22.13
C CYS A 70 8.03 6.86 -23.51
N PRO A 71 8.83 7.78 -24.07
CA PRO A 71 9.46 7.58 -25.38
C PRO A 71 10.49 6.44 -25.39
N VAL A 72 11.04 6.09 -24.21
CA VAL A 72 12.10 5.09 -24.07
C VAL A 72 11.75 4.09 -22.95
N PRO A 73 10.67 3.31 -23.10
CA PRO A 73 10.06 2.55 -22.00
C PRO A 73 10.94 1.40 -21.46
N HIS A 74 11.97 0.99 -22.19
CA HIS A 74 12.93 -0.03 -21.76
C HIS A 74 13.99 0.51 -20.77
N LEU A 75 14.11 1.84 -20.65
CA LEU A 75 15.06 2.50 -19.73
C LEU A 75 14.37 3.13 -18.50
N ALA A 76 13.04 3.08 -18.42
CA ALA A 76 12.26 3.72 -17.36
C ALA A 76 11.29 2.75 -16.70
N LEU A 77 11.04 2.95 -15.41
CA LEU A 77 9.94 2.33 -14.69
C LEU A 77 8.94 3.42 -14.32
N GLY A 78 7.65 3.10 -14.43
CA GLY A 78 6.60 3.95 -13.89
C GLY A 78 6.61 3.94 -12.37
N LEU A 79 6.94 2.80 -11.77
CA LEU A 79 7.17 2.66 -10.34
C LEU A 79 8.22 1.58 -10.12
N GLY A 80 9.27 1.92 -9.37
CA GLY A 80 10.34 1.02 -8.97
C GLY A 80 9.85 -0.25 -8.26
N ARG A 81 10.74 -1.24 -8.15
CA ARG A 81 10.48 -2.51 -7.46
C ARG A 81 10.27 -2.26 -5.97
N HIS A 82 9.15 -2.71 -5.42
CA HIS A 82 8.85 -2.54 -4.02
C HIS A 82 7.84 -3.58 -3.52
N LYS A 83 7.72 -3.67 -2.18
CA LYS A 83 6.64 -4.35 -1.48
C LYS A 83 5.80 -3.30 -0.76
N ASP A 84 4.50 -3.47 -0.69
CA ASP A 84 3.65 -2.53 0.05
C ASP A 84 3.88 -2.66 1.55
N SER A 85 3.93 -1.53 2.24
CA SER A 85 4.23 -1.49 3.67
C SER A 85 3.05 -1.93 4.52
N GLY A 86 1.84 -1.63 4.05
CA GLY A 86 0.59 -1.72 4.79
C GLY A 86 0.14 -3.14 5.08
N ALA A 87 -1.13 -3.28 5.43
CA ALA A 87 -1.76 -4.59 5.60
C ALA A 87 -2.29 -5.12 4.25
N LEU A 88 -3.02 -4.28 3.53
CA LEU A 88 -3.63 -4.62 2.24
C LEU A 88 -3.60 -3.41 1.30
N THR A 89 -3.46 -3.65 0.00
CA THR A 89 -3.74 -2.63 -1.02
C THR A 89 -4.87 -3.10 -1.92
N ILE A 90 -5.86 -2.24 -2.13
CA ILE A 90 -6.96 -2.44 -3.07
C ILE A 90 -6.71 -1.50 -4.25
N LEU A 91 -6.47 -2.04 -5.42
CA LEU A 91 -6.03 -1.29 -6.59
C LEU A 91 -7.12 -1.32 -7.67
N ALA A 92 -7.66 -0.14 -7.97
CA ALA A 92 -8.36 0.10 -9.22
C ALA A 92 -7.36 0.50 -10.31
N GLN A 93 -7.57 0.04 -11.54
CA GLN A 93 -6.76 0.42 -12.70
C GLN A 93 -7.64 0.51 -13.95
N ASP A 94 -7.15 1.23 -14.95
CA ASP A 94 -7.75 1.28 -16.28
C ASP A 94 -7.44 0.02 -17.12
N ASP A 95 -7.72 0.10 -18.41
CA ASP A 95 -7.50 -0.97 -19.39
C ASP A 95 -6.04 -1.09 -19.87
N VAL A 96 -5.10 -0.32 -19.29
CA VAL A 96 -3.71 -0.27 -19.74
C VAL A 96 -2.81 -1.12 -18.85
N GLU A 97 -2.14 -2.09 -19.47
CA GLU A 97 -1.16 -2.95 -18.79
C GLU A 97 0.03 -2.13 -18.26
N GLY A 98 0.62 -2.60 -17.16
CA GLY A 98 1.84 -2.00 -16.62
C GLY A 98 2.29 -2.63 -15.30
N LEU A 99 1.34 -3.04 -14.45
CA LEU A 99 1.66 -3.72 -13.20
C LEU A 99 2.33 -5.08 -13.46
N GLN A 100 3.46 -5.31 -12.81
CA GLN A 100 4.13 -6.60 -12.79
C GLN A 100 4.38 -7.05 -11.35
N VAL A 101 4.14 -8.32 -11.08
CA VAL A 101 4.41 -8.99 -9.81
C VAL A 101 5.51 -10.02 -9.99
N LYS A 102 6.39 -10.15 -9.00
CA LYS A 102 7.49 -11.11 -9.05
C LYS A 102 7.06 -12.43 -8.41
N LYS A 103 7.08 -13.51 -9.18
CA LYS A 103 6.87 -14.86 -8.64
C LYS A 103 8.02 -15.23 -7.71
N LYS A 104 7.68 -15.80 -6.56
CA LYS A 104 8.69 -16.34 -5.64
C LYS A 104 9.34 -17.62 -6.14
N SER A 105 8.58 -18.46 -6.84
CA SER A 105 9.02 -19.80 -7.24
C SER A 105 10.25 -19.78 -8.16
N ASP A 106 10.30 -18.82 -9.07
CA ASP A 106 11.32 -18.72 -10.13
C ASP A 106 11.93 -17.31 -10.25
N GLY A 107 11.41 -16.31 -9.51
CA GLY A 107 11.86 -14.92 -9.60
C GLY A 107 11.38 -14.17 -10.83
N GLU A 108 10.52 -14.79 -11.65
CA GLU A 108 10.03 -14.23 -12.90
C GLU A 108 8.98 -13.13 -12.67
N TRP A 109 8.99 -12.12 -13.54
CA TRP A 109 8.01 -11.04 -13.51
C TRP A 109 6.78 -11.40 -14.35
N ILE A 110 5.61 -11.46 -13.72
CA ILE A 110 4.32 -11.67 -14.40
C ILE A 110 3.62 -10.32 -14.58
N VAL A 111 3.10 -10.09 -15.79
CA VAL A 111 2.16 -8.98 -16.06
C VAL A 111 0.78 -9.29 -15.48
N VAL A 112 0.26 -8.39 -14.65
CA VAL A 112 -1.11 -8.47 -14.15
C VAL A 112 -2.02 -7.82 -15.18
N LYS A 113 -2.78 -8.64 -15.91
CA LYS A 113 -3.69 -8.14 -16.95
C LYS A 113 -4.89 -7.43 -16.31
N PRO A 114 -5.27 -6.24 -16.80
CA PRO A 114 -6.52 -5.60 -16.41
C PRO A 114 -7.71 -6.50 -16.70
N ILE A 115 -8.60 -6.62 -15.73
CA ILE A 115 -9.89 -7.29 -15.85
C ILE A 115 -10.95 -6.21 -15.62
N PRO A 116 -11.87 -5.98 -16.56
CA PRO A 116 -12.97 -5.04 -16.38
C PRO A 116 -13.74 -5.32 -15.08
N ASP A 117 -14.17 -4.25 -14.40
CA ASP A 117 -14.98 -4.30 -13.17
C ASP A 117 -14.35 -5.09 -12.01
N ALA A 118 -13.03 -5.24 -12.00
CA ALA A 118 -12.29 -5.94 -10.96
C ALA A 118 -11.28 -5.03 -10.25
N PHE A 119 -11.07 -5.31 -8.96
CA PHE A 119 -9.97 -4.78 -8.18
C PHE A 119 -8.85 -5.80 -8.06
N ILE A 120 -7.61 -5.31 -8.02
CA ILE A 120 -6.47 -6.13 -7.61
C ILE A 120 -6.29 -5.96 -6.10
N ILE A 121 -6.22 -7.09 -5.40
CA ILE A 121 -5.94 -7.12 -3.96
C ILE A 121 -4.52 -7.63 -3.76
N ASN A 122 -3.69 -6.87 -3.06
CA ASN A 122 -2.34 -7.32 -2.67
C ASN A 122 -2.19 -7.38 -1.15
N VAL A 123 -1.32 -8.27 -0.70
CA VAL A 123 -0.94 -8.39 0.71
C VAL A 123 0.29 -7.53 0.98
N GLY A 124 0.20 -6.68 1.99
CA GLY A 124 1.28 -5.83 2.43
C GLY A 124 2.17 -6.47 3.50
N SER A 125 3.27 -5.81 3.81
CA SER A 125 4.32 -6.29 4.70
C SER A 125 3.82 -6.51 6.14
N ILE A 126 2.87 -5.70 6.62
CA ILE A 126 2.29 -5.90 7.97
C ILE A 126 1.57 -7.24 8.04
N MET A 127 0.78 -7.58 7.03
CA MET A 127 0.04 -8.84 7.03
C MET A 127 0.98 -10.05 6.97
N GLN A 128 2.11 -9.95 6.27
CA GLN A 128 3.15 -10.98 6.33
C GLN A 128 3.74 -11.14 7.74
N VAL A 129 3.98 -10.04 8.47
CA VAL A 129 4.48 -10.10 9.85
C VAL A 129 3.41 -10.66 10.80
N TRP A 130 2.18 -10.16 10.75
CA TRP A 130 1.06 -10.66 11.57
C TRP A 130 0.83 -12.15 11.35
N SER A 131 0.89 -12.61 10.10
CA SER A 131 0.67 -14.00 9.74
C SER A 131 1.90 -14.91 9.95
N ASN A 132 3.00 -14.38 10.50
CA ASN A 132 4.23 -15.12 10.74
C ASN A 132 4.76 -15.87 9.49
N ASP A 133 4.76 -15.20 8.33
CA ASP A 133 5.09 -15.73 6.99
C ASP A 133 4.06 -16.69 6.35
N ILE A 134 2.84 -16.86 6.89
CA ILE A 134 1.79 -17.63 6.19
C ILE A 134 1.37 -16.91 4.90
N TYR A 135 1.14 -15.60 4.96
CA TYR A 135 0.94 -14.77 3.78
C TYR A 135 2.22 -14.04 3.41
N GLU A 136 2.43 -13.87 2.11
CA GLU A 136 3.60 -13.18 1.59
C GLU A 136 3.25 -11.85 0.97
N SER A 137 4.00 -10.81 1.35
CA SER A 137 4.02 -9.55 0.62
C SER A 137 4.93 -9.68 -0.60
N VAL A 138 4.33 -9.57 -1.78
CA VAL A 138 5.01 -9.83 -3.05
C VAL A 138 5.65 -8.56 -3.60
N GLU A 139 6.87 -8.70 -4.12
CA GLU A 139 7.56 -7.61 -4.82
C GLU A 139 6.87 -7.33 -6.15
N HIS A 140 6.58 -6.06 -6.42
CA HIS A 140 5.90 -5.61 -7.63
C HIS A 140 6.53 -4.31 -8.15
N ARG A 141 6.28 -4.02 -9.43
CA ARG A 141 6.74 -2.81 -10.14
C ARG A 141 5.71 -2.38 -11.17
N VAL A 142 5.85 -1.17 -11.70
CA VAL A 142 5.03 -0.70 -12.84
C VAL A 142 5.94 -0.36 -14.01
N MET A 143 5.68 -1.00 -15.15
CA MET A 143 6.28 -0.69 -16.44
C MET A 143 5.51 0.45 -17.11
N VAL A 144 6.22 1.24 -17.92
CA VAL A 144 5.62 2.26 -18.80
C VAL A 144 5.65 1.79 -20.24
N ASN A 145 4.85 2.43 -21.09
CA ASN A 145 4.80 2.17 -22.52
C ASN A 145 4.86 3.50 -23.29
N SER A 146 5.12 3.45 -24.60
CA SER A 146 5.27 4.65 -25.43
C SER A 146 4.00 5.14 -26.13
N LYS A 147 2.85 4.47 -25.90
CA LYS A 147 1.65 4.62 -26.73
C LYS A 147 0.49 5.27 -26.00
N LYS A 148 0.19 4.84 -24.77
CA LYS A 148 -1.00 5.22 -24.02
C LYS A 148 -0.64 5.46 -22.56
N GLU A 149 -1.17 6.55 -22.01
CA GLU A 149 -1.11 6.81 -20.57
C GLU A 149 -1.84 5.71 -19.78
N ARG A 150 -1.44 5.52 -18.53
CA ARG A 150 -2.09 4.59 -17.60
C ARG A 150 -2.50 5.32 -16.33
N PHE A 151 -3.66 4.99 -15.80
CA PHE A 151 -4.15 5.46 -14.51
C PHE A 151 -4.36 4.30 -13.54
N SER A 152 -4.07 4.55 -12.26
CA SER A 152 -4.44 3.61 -11.21
C SER A 152 -4.59 4.27 -9.86
N ILE A 153 -5.52 3.74 -9.06
CA ILE A 153 -5.97 4.31 -7.79
C ILE A 153 -5.84 3.22 -6.70
N PRO A 154 -4.63 3.01 -6.12
CA PRO A 154 -4.50 2.19 -4.93
C PRO A 154 -5.06 2.89 -3.69
N PHE A 155 -5.91 2.17 -2.96
CA PHE A 155 -6.22 2.41 -1.56
C PHE A 155 -5.31 1.54 -0.70
N PHE A 156 -4.49 2.18 0.14
CA PHE A 156 -3.59 1.50 1.07
C PHE A 156 -4.26 1.38 2.44
N PHE A 157 -4.67 0.16 2.81
CA PHE A 157 -5.27 -0.12 4.11
C PHE A 157 -4.17 -0.34 5.16
N ASN A 158 -4.03 0.63 6.06
CA ASN A 158 -2.95 0.70 7.04
C ASN A 158 -3.51 0.85 8.46
N PRO A 159 -2.88 0.22 9.46
CA PRO A 159 -3.35 0.34 10.83
C PRO A 159 -3.05 1.73 11.42
N SER A 160 -3.50 1.92 12.65
CA SER A 160 -3.21 3.05 13.51
C SER A 160 -1.71 3.31 13.64
N HIS A 161 -1.34 4.59 13.73
CA HIS A 161 0.02 5.02 14.06
C HIS A 161 0.57 4.30 15.32
N TYR A 162 -0.31 3.99 16.27
CA TYR A 162 0.04 3.41 17.57
C TYR A 162 0.25 1.90 17.55
N THR A 163 -0.16 1.22 16.48
CA THR A 163 -0.17 -0.25 16.39
C THR A 163 1.24 -0.83 16.55
N MET A 164 1.34 -1.83 17.44
CA MET A 164 2.51 -2.70 17.57
C MET A 164 2.37 -3.89 16.61
N VAL A 165 3.19 -3.90 15.57
CA VAL A 165 3.22 -4.95 14.56
C VAL A 165 4.16 -6.06 15.03
N GLN A 166 3.63 -7.28 15.15
CA GLN A 166 4.34 -8.48 15.58
C GLN A 166 3.53 -9.72 15.16
N PRO A 167 4.12 -10.92 15.09
CA PRO A 167 3.36 -12.15 14.81
C PRO A 167 2.16 -12.30 15.75
N LEU A 168 1.00 -12.63 15.19
CA LEU A 168 -0.21 -12.88 15.97
C LEU A 168 -0.02 -14.16 16.77
N LYS A 169 -0.36 -14.12 18.06
CA LYS A 169 -0.08 -15.21 19.01
C LYS A 169 -0.72 -16.53 18.60
N GLU A 170 -1.91 -16.46 18.02
CA GLU A 170 -2.71 -17.57 17.49
C GLU A 170 -2.12 -18.21 16.24
N LEU A 171 -1.16 -17.55 15.58
CA LEU A 171 -0.43 -18.06 14.42
C LEU A 171 1.00 -18.46 14.78
N THR A 172 1.31 -18.54 16.08
CA THR A 172 2.62 -18.94 16.61
C THR A 172 2.47 -20.00 17.70
N ASP A 173 3.40 -20.94 17.75
CA ASP A 173 3.48 -21.98 18.79
C ASP A 173 4.94 -22.48 18.92
N GLU A 174 5.15 -23.58 19.64
CA GLU A 174 6.48 -24.20 19.82
C GLU A 174 7.10 -24.71 18.51
N HIS A 175 6.28 -25.11 17.53
CA HIS A 175 6.71 -25.62 16.24
C HIS A 175 6.80 -24.52 15.16
N ASN A 176 6.06 -23.42 15.32
CA ASN A 176 6.12 -22.21 14.50
C ASN A 176 6.36 -20.97 15.40
N PRO A 177 7.57 -20.81 15.97
CA PRO A 177 7.85 -19.68 16.84
C PRO A 177 7.77 -18.34 16.08
N PRO A 178 7.63 -17.21 16.79
CA PRO A 178 7.65 -15.88 16.17
C PRO A 178 8.92 -15.69 15.33
N LYS A 179 8.77 -15.25 14.08
CA LYS A 179 9.89 -14.99 13.14
C LYS A 179 10.29 -13.52 13.10
N TYR A 180 9.55 -12.66 13.79
CA TYR A 180 9.73 -11.21 13.76
C TYR A 180 9.66 -10.61 15.18
N ARG A 181 10.56 -9.66 15.44
CA ARG A 181 10.52 -8.75 16.58
C ARG A 181 9.38 -7.74 16.41
N ALA A 182 8.77 -7.36 17.53
CA ALA A 182 7.73 -6.34 17.55
C ALA A 182 8.28 -4.95 17.19
N TYR A 183 7.51 -4.16 16.43
CA TYR A 183 7.85 -2.78 16.11
C TYR A 183 6.61 -1.89 16.00
N LYS A 184 6.79 -0.57 16.19
CA LYS A 184 5.69 0.41 16.12
C LYS A 184 5.46 0.86 14.68
N TRP A 185 4.24 0.70 14.17
CA TRP A 185 3.87 1.06 12.79
C TRP A 185 4.22 2.51 12.45
N GLY A 186 3.80 3.47 13.28
CA GLY A 186 4.06 4.89 13.03
C GLY A 186 5.54 5.24 12.87
N LYS A 187 6.43 4.58 13.63
CA LYS A 187 7.88 4.75 13.49
C LYS A 187 8.39 4.12 12.18
N PHE A 188 7.88 2.94 11.83
CA PHE A 188 8.23 2.28 10.58
C PHE A 188 7.83 3.12 9.36
N LEU A 189 6.58 3.61 9.33
CA LEU A 189 6.03 4.44 8.26
C LEU A 189 6.83 5.73 8.04
N VAL A 190 7.13 6.48 9.12
CA VAL A 190 7.87 7.75 9.01
C VAL A 190 9.31 7.54 8.55
N ASN A 191 9.99 6.47 9.01
CA ASN A 191 11.34 6.17 8.55
C ASN A 191 11.34 5.86 7.05
N ARG A 192 10.39 5.06 6.59
CA ARG A 192 10.26 4.70 5.17
C ARG A 192 9.88 5.90 4.29
N ALA A 193 8.99 6.77 4.77
CA ALA A 193 8.65 8.01 4.07
C ALA A 193 9.87 8.94 3.97
N ARG A 194 10.63 9.11 5.05
CA ARG A 194 11.82 9.98 5.09
C ARG A 194 12.95 9.44 4.22
N SER A 195 13.21 8.14 4.23
CA SER A 195 14.25 7.55 3.41
C SER A 195 13.91 7.66 1.91
N ASN A 196 12.64 7.48 1.55
CA ASN A 196 12.14 7.71 0.18
C ASN A 196 12.23 9.19 -0.25
N LEU A 197 11.85 10.12 0.62
CA LEU A 197 11.82 11.57 0.29
C LEU A 197 13.21 12.22 0.31
N LYS A 198 14.04 11.89 1.31
CA LYS A 198 15.36 12.52 1.48
C LYS A 198 16.46 11.81 0.71
N LYS A 199 16.18 10.66 0.07
CA LYS A 199 17.17 9.83 -0.64
C LYS A 199 18.48 9.71 0.13
N LEU A 200 18.37 9.46 1.43
CA LEU A 200 19.54 9.26 2.28
C LEU A 200 20.23 7.98 1.80
N ASP A 201 21.57 7.95 1.74
CA ASP A 201 22.36 6.77 1.36
C ASP A 201 22.24 5.57 2.33
N VAL A 202 21.25 5.62 3.23
CA VAL A 202 20.85 4.55 4.14
C VAL A 202 19.74 3.72 3.51
N GLU A 203 19.86 2.42 3.71
CA GLU A 203 18.87 1.42 3.30
C GLU A 203 17.47 1.75 3.83
N ASN A 204 16.47 1.59 2.96
CA ASN A 204 15.07 1.76 3.36
C ASN A 204 14.71 0.70 4.41
N LEU A 205 14.13 1.13 5.53
CA LEU A 205 13.68 0.21 6.57
C LEU A 205 12.61 -0.75 6.01
N GLN A 206 12.92 -2.04 6.00
CA GLN A 206 12.05 -3.16 5.60
C GLN A 206 11.79 -4.13 6.77
N ILE A 207 10.81 -5.02 6.61
CA ILE A 207 10.44 -6.00 7.65
C ILE A 207 11.54 -7.02 7.98
N TYR A 208 12.49 -7.30 7.08
CA TYR A 208 13.58 -8.24 7.39
C TYR A 208 14.54 -7.72 8.45
N HIS A 209 14.63 -6.40 8.68
CA HIS A 209 15.40 -5.84 9.79
C HIS A 209 14.83 -6.25 11.16
N PHE A 210 13.56 -6.64 11.19
CA PHE A 210 12.87 -7.12 12.37
C PHE A 210 12.84 -8.66 12.44
N ARG A 211 13.39 -9.38 11.46
CA ARG A 211 13.42 -10.85 11.49
C ARG A 211 14.31 -11.32 12.66
N LEU A 212 13.85 -12.37 13.35
CA LEU A 212 14.55 -13.03 14.45
C LEU A 212 15.63 -13.99 13.93
#